data_AF-A0A3P1CQN2-F1
#
_entry.id   AF-A0A3P1CQN2-F1
#
_cell.length_a   1.000
_cell.length_b   1.000
_cell.length_c   1.000
_cell.angle_alpha   90.00
_cell.angle_beta   90.00
_cell.angle_gamma   90.00
#
_symmetry.space_group_name_H-M   'P 1'
#
loop_
_entity.id
_entity.type
_entity.pdbx_description
1 polymer ?
#
loop_
_entity_poly.entity_id
_entity_poly.type
_entity_poly.pdbx_seq_one_letter_code
_entity_poly.pdbx_strand_id
1 'polypeptide(L)'
;MTNQQLSLVKQTWKLLRDVDPVVLGDVFYGRLFKKYPMLRALFKGSMESQYEKFISMLSIIVARLDRPDTVAQEINQLAERHEGYGVKPEHYEAVKEALLWTLEKGLGIDWNDSVEEAWEACYDSLTEAMIKDSIRK
;
A
#
# COMPACT_ATOMS: atom_id res chain seq x y z
N MET A 1 8.57 -8.78 -9.84
CA MET A 1 9.53 -8.54 -8.73
C MET A 1 10.63 -9.59 -8.72
N THR A 2 11.85 -9.22 -8.32
CA THR A 2 12.97 -10.16 -8.08
C THR A 2 12.99 -10.68 -6.64
N ASN A 3 13.72 -11.78 -6.38
CA ASN A 3 13.92 -12.29 -5.02
C ASN A 3 14.59 -11.26 -4.09
N GLN A 4 15.49 -10.44 -4.63
CA GLN A 4 16.14 -9.36 -3.88
C GLN A 4 15.12 -8.28 -3.47
N GLN A 5 14.29 -7.80 -4.40
CA GLN A 5 13.25 -6.81 -4.10
C GLN A 5 12.27 -7.33 -3.05
N LEU A 6 11.83 -8.59 -3.17
CA LEU A 6 10.96 -9.23 -2.19
C LEU A 6 11.60 -9.25 -0.80
N SER A 7 12.89 -9.61 -0.72
CA SER A 7 13.64 -9.63 0.53
C SER A 7 13.74 -8.24 1.15
N LEU A 8 14.05 -7.20 0.36
CA LEU A 8 14.14 -5.82 0.83
C LEU A 8 12.81 -5.30 1.39
N VAL A 9 11.71 -5.52 0.68
CA VAL A 9 10.37 -5.13 1.17
C VAL A 9 10.04 -5.83 2.48
N LYS A 10 10.26 -7.15 2.57
CA LYS A 10 10.01 -7.90 3.82
C LYS A 10 10.90 -7.47 4.97
N GLN A 11 12.17 -7.17 4.72
CA GLN A 11 13.12 -6.75 5.76
C GLN A 11 12.80 -5.34 6.27
N THR A 12 12.56 -4.39 5.37
CA THR A 12 12.27 -3.01 5.74
C THR A 12 10.89 -2.88 6.37
N TRP A 13 9.88 -3.63 5.91
CA TRP A 13 8.57 -3.67 6.58
C TRP A 13 8.67 -4.18 8.02
N LYS A 14 9.60 -5.10 8.33
CA LYS A 14 9.82 -5.56 9.71
C LYS A 14 10.28 -4.46 10.67
N LEU A 15 10.90 -3.39 10.15
CA LEU A 15 11.32 -2.24 10.96
C LEU A 15 10.14 -1.33 11.31
N LEU A 16 9.07 -1.36 10.52
CA LEU A 16 7.89 -0.51 10.69
C LEU A 16 6.69 -1.22 11.31
N ARG A 17 6.57 -2.54 11.16
CA ARG A 17 5.38 -3.32 11.58
C ARG A 17 5.04 -3.24 13.07
N ASP A 18 5.99 -2.89 13.92
CA ASP A 18 5.80 -2.80 15.37
C ASP A 18 5.51 -1.34 15.81
N VAL A 19 5.54 -0.38 14.89
CA VAL A 19 5.01 0.97 15.10
C VAL A 19 3.49 0.89 15.21
N ASP A 20 2.91 1.72 16.08
CA ASP A 20 1.47 1.86 16.21
C ASP A 20 0.82 2.11 14.83
N PRO A 21 -0.11 1.25 14.38
CA PRO A 21 -0.81 1.41 13.11
C PRO A 21 -1.50 2.76 12.95
N VAL A 22 -1.98 3.36 14.04
CA VAL A 22 -2.61 4.68 14.04
C VAL A 22 -1.59 5.75 13.68
N VAL A 23 -0.36 5.65 14.21
CA VAL A 23 0.72 6.61 13.91
C VAL A 23 1.15 6.50 12.45
N LEU A 24 1.41 5.28 11.95
CA LEU A 24 1.78 5.10 10.54
C LEU A 24 0.67 5.53 9.59
N GLY A 25 -0.58 5.19 9.91
CA GLY A 25 -1.75 5.58 9.14
C GLY A 25 -1.94 7.10 9.12
N ASP A 26 -1.77 7.77 10.25
CA ASP A 26 -1.90 9.24 10.32
C ASP A 26 -0.84 9.95 9.46
N VAL A 27 0.41 9.49 9.50
CA VAL A 27 1.48 10.02 8.63
C VAL A 27 1.14 9.82 7.15
N PHE A 28 0.70 8.61 6.78
CA PHE A 28 0.33 8.28 5.40
C PHE A 28 -0.87 9.09 4.91
N TYR A 29 -2.00 9.06 5.62
CA TYR A 29 -3.21 9.75 5.21
C TYR A 29 -3.09 11.27 5.33
N GLY A 30 -2.33 11.77 6.31
CA GLY A 30 -1.95 13.17 6.43
C GLY A 30 -1.19 13.65 5.19
N ARG A 31 -0.21 12.85 4.72
CA ARG A 31 0.51 13.13 3.47
C ARG A 31 -0.42 13.09 2.26
N LEU A 32 -1.21 12.03 2.14
CA LEU A 32 -2.12 11.80 1.01
C LEU A 32 -3.12 12.95 0.85
N PHE A 33 -3.83 13.33 1.91
CA PHE A 33 -4.86 14.36 1.84
C PHE A 33 -4.30 15.78 1.79
N LYS A 34 -3.09 16.01 2.30
CA LYS A 34 -2.41 17.30 2.11
C LYS A 34 -2.09 17.55 0.64
N LYS A 35 -1.67 16.52 -0.11
CA LYS A 35 -1.32 16.65 -1.53
C LYS A 35 -2.52 16.47 -2.47
N TYR A 36 -3.43 15.57 -2.11
CA TYR A 36 -4.59 15.17 -2.91
C TYR A 36 -5.89 15.25 -2.08
N PRO A 37 -6.33 16.46 -1.70
CA PRO A 37 -7.45 16.66 -0.78
C PRO A 37 -8.77 16.05 -1.27
N MET A 38 -8.96 15.98 -2.58
CA MET A 38 -10.18 15.40 -3.20
C MET A 38 -10.36 13.92 -2.87
N LEU A 39 -9.26 13.17 -2.62
CA LEU A 39 -9.34 11.75 -2.29
C LEU A 39 -9.98 11.48 -0.94
N ARG A 40 -10.02 12.47 -0.03
CA ARG A 40 -10.65 12.34 1.29
C ARG A 40 -12.10 11.87 1.22
N ALA A 41 -12.82 12.23 0.14
CA ALA A 41 -14.22 11.86 -0.07
C ALA A 41 -14.42 10.35 -0.32
N LEU A 42 -13.37 9.62 -0.75
CA LEU A 42 -13.42 8.17 -0.95
C LEU A 42 -13.35 7.40 0.38
N PHE A 43 -12.76 7.99 1.42
CA PHE A 43 -12.56 7.35 2.72
C PHE A 43 -13.69 7.72 3.69
N LYS A 44 -14.78 6.95 3.65
CA LYS A 44 -15.95 7.15 4.52
C LYS A 44 -15.73 6.50 5.89
N GLY A 45 -16.28 7.11 6.95
CA GLY A 45 -16.22 6.57 8.31
C GLY A 45 -15.07 7.11 9.16
N SER A 46 -14.72 6.38 10.23
CA SER A 46 -13.62 6.74 11.12
C SER A 46 -12.27 6.53 10.45
N MET A 47 -11.43 7.56 10.47
CA MET A 47 -10.07 7.49 9.94
C MET A 47 -9.19 6.53 10.76
N GLU A 48 -9.36 6.47 12.08
CA GLU A 48 -8.59 5.56 12.94
C GLU A 48 -8.82 4.08 12.53
N SER A 49 -10.07 3.69 12.32
CA SER A 49 -10.39 2.35 11.79
C SER A 49 -9.82 2.13 10.38
N GLN A 50 -9.77 3.19 9.57
CA GLN A 50 -9.18 3.11 8.23
C GLN A 50 -7.65 2.94 8.28
N TYR A 51 -6.98 3.58 9.24
CA TYR A 51 -5.54 3.47 9.48
C TYR A 51 -5.18 2.02 9.80
N GLU A 52 -5.84 1.43 10.80
CA GLU A 52 -5.64 0.04 11.20
C GLU A 52 -5.87 -0.93 10.03
N LYS A 53 -6.98 -0.76 9.29
CA LYS A 53 -7.30 -1.59 8.13
C LYS A 53 -6.23 -1.52 7.06
N PHE A 54 -5.73 -0.32 6.75
CA PHE A 54 -4.70 -0.14 5.74
C PHE A 54 -3.38 -0.83 6.14
N ILE A 55 -2.87 -0.56 7.35
CA ILE A 55 -1.63 -1.16 7.84
C ILE A 55 -1.73 -2.69 7.99
N SER A 56 -2.89 -3.19 8.45
CA SER A 56 -3.14 -4.64 8.55
C SER A 56 -3.13 -5.30 7.17
N MET A 57 -3.84 -4.73 6.18
CA MET A 57 -3.84 -5.25 4.82
C MET A 57 -2.45 -5.22 4.19
N LEU A 58 -1.71 -4.12 4.35
CA LEU A 58 -0.34 -4.01 3.85
C LEU A 58 0.57 -5.08 4.48
N SER A 59 0.45 -5.31 5.80
CA SER A 59 1.19 -6.36 6.49
C SER A 59 0.88 -7.76 5.99
N ILE A 60 -0.39 -8.06 5.70
CA ILE A 60 -0.80 -9.35 5.14
C ILE A 60 -0.20 -9.54 3.75
N ILE A 61 -0.28 -8.52 2.89
CA ILE A 61 0.26 -8.58 1.54
C ILE A 61 1.78 -8.80 1.59
N VAL A 62 2.50 -7.98 2.35
CA VAL A 62 3.97 -8.10 2.50
C VAL A 62 4.38 -9.47 3.03
N ALA A 63 3.65 -10.00 4.02
CA ALA A 63 3.93 -11.32 4.58
C ALA A 63 3.80 -12.45 3.55
N ARG A 64 2.91 -12.29 2.56
CA ARG A 64 2.58 -13.30 1.55
C ARG A 64 3.17 -13.03 0.16
N LEU A 65 4.05 -12.05 -0.01
CA LEU A 65 4.66 -11.71 -1.32
C LEU A 65 5.38 -12.88 -2.02
N ASP A 66 5.83 -13.89 -1.27
CA ASP A 66 6.46 -15.12 -1.77
C ASP A 66 5.48 -16.25 -2.06
N ARG A 67 4.18 -16.02 -1.87
CA ARG A 67 3.11 -17.00 -2.10
C ARG A 67 1.97 -16.38 -2.92
N PRO A 68 2.24 -15.88 -4.13
CA PRO A 68 1.28 -15.10 -4.92
C PRO A 68 -0.05 -15.82 -5.15
N ASP A 69 -0.03 -17.15 -5.34
CA ASP A 69 -1.25 -17.96 -5.54
C ASP A 69 -2.21 -17.91 -4.33
N THR A 70 -1.68 -17.67 -3.13
CA THR A 70 -2.44 -17.60 -1.87
C THR A 70 -2.97 -16.20 -1.53
N VAL A 71 -2.73 -15.22 -2.40
CA VAL A 71 -3.19 -13.83 -2.23
C VAL A 71 -4.06 -13.39 -3.40
N ALA A 72 -4.10 -14.15 -4.50
CA ALA A 72 -4.86 -13.81 -5.69
C ALA A 72 -6.36 -13.61 -5.40
N GLN A 73 -6.96 -14.48 -4.59
CA GLN A 73 -8.37 -14.34 -4.21
C GLN A 73 -8.62 -13.08 -3.37
N GLU A 74 -7.73 -12.78 -2.42
CA GLU A 74 -7.81 -11.57 -1.60
C GLU A 74 -7.61 -10.29 -2.43
N ILE A 75 -6.72 -10.32 -3.43
CA ILE A 75 -6.50 -9.21 -4.36
C ILE A 75 -7.75 -8.96 -5.20
N ASN A 76 -8.39 -10.01 -5.71
CA ASN A 76 -9.64 -9.87 -6.48
C ASN A 76 -10.76 -9.27 -5.61
N GLN A 77 -10.96 -9.78 -4.39
CA GLN A 77 -11.94 -9.19 -3.47
C GLN A 77 -11.60 -7.74 -3.07
N LEU A 78 -10.31 -7.41 -3.02
CA LEU A 78 -9.86 -6.04 -2.77
C LEU A 78 -10.17 -5.15 -3.98
N ALA A 79 -9.93 -5.63 -5.20
CA ALA A 79 -10.20 -4.93 -6.45
C ALA A 79 -11.71 -4.63 -6.60
N GLU A 80 -12.58 -5.61 -6.37
CA GLU A 80 -14.03 -5.44 -6.37
C GLU A 80 -14.50 -4.34 -5.42
N ARG A 81 -13.94 -4.31 -4.21
CA ARG A 81 -14.25 -3.26 -3.24
C ARG A 81 -13.75 -1.90 -3.70
N HIS A 82 -12.55 -1.81 -4.25
CA HIS A 82 -11.98 -0.55 -4.75
C HIS A 82 -12.81 0.02 -5.90
N GLU A 83 -13.28 -0.82 -6.81
CA GLU A 83 -14.23 -0.44 -7.85
C GLU A 83 -15.54 0.07 -7.24
N GLY A 84 -16.13 -0.66 -6.28
CA GLY A 84 -17.34 -0.26 -5.58
C GLY A 84 -17.20 1.05 -4.79
N TYR A 85 -15.99 1.43 -4.38
CA TYR A 85 -15.70 2.71 -3.74
C TYR A 85 -15.54 3.86 -4.75
N GLY A 86 -15.49 3.58 -6.05
CA GLY A 86 -15.22 4.55 -7.09
C GLY A 86 -13.74 4.92 -7.24
N VAL A 87 -12.82 4.01 -6.84
CA VAL A 87 -11.39 4.19 -7.08
C VAL A 87 -11.12 4.08 -8.57
N LYS A 88 -10.30 5.00 -9.09
CA LYS A 88 -9.88 5.04 -10.49
C LYS A 88 -8.39 4.79 -10.61
N PRO A 89 -7.88 4.39 -11.78
CA PRO A 89 -6.45 4.20 -12.03
C PRO A 89 -5.58 5.37 -11.54
N GLU A 90 -6.03 6.62 -11.73
CA GLU A 90 -5.26 7.81 -11.36
C GLU A 90 -5.10 7.98 -9.83
N HIS A 91 -5.97 7.37 -9.02
CA HIS A 91 -5.86 7.44 -7.56
C HIS A 91 -4.71 6.57 -7.04
N TYR A 92 -4.32 5.52 -7.76
CA TYR A 92 -3.24 4.63 -7.32
C TYR A 92 -1.89 5.33 -7.33
N GLU A 93 -1.63 6.26 -8.26
CA GLU A 93 -0.39 7.05 -8.27
C GLU A 93 -0.28 7.98 -7.06
N ALA A 94 -1.38 8.62 -6.68
CA ALA A 94 -1.44 9.47 -5.48
C ALA A 94 -1.16 8.66 -4.19
N VAL A 95 -1.69 7.44 -4.12
CA VAL A 95 -1.45 6.52 -3.00
C VAL A 95 -0.01 6.01 -3.01
N LYS A 96 0.56 5.68 -4.18
CA LYS A 96 1.96 5.25 -4.34
C LYS A 96 2.90 6.29 -3.73
N GLU A 97 2.74 7.54 -4.15
CA GLU A 97 3.59 8.62 -3.69
C GLU A 97 3.50 8.83 -2.17
N ALA A 98 2.28 8.84 -1.62
CA ALA A 98 2.08 9.00 -0.18
C ALA A 98 2.69 7.82 0.61
N LEU A 99 2.59 6.60 0.09
CA LEU A 99 3.15 5.40 0.70
C LEU A 99 4.68 5.46 0.71
N LEU A 100 5.32 5.69 -0.45
CA LEU A 100 6.77 5.76 -0.56
C LEU A 100 7.35 6.87 0.33
N TRP A 101 6.72 8.04 0.35
CA TRP A 101 7.11 9.12 1.25
C TRP A 101 6.98 8.71 2.74
N THR A 102 5.93 7.97 3.10
CA THR A 102 5.75 7.49 4.48
C THR A 102 6.83 6.48 4.86
N LEU A 103 7.17 5.56 3.95
CA LEU A 103 8.23 4.59 4.14
C LEU A 103 9.59 5.27 4.26
N GLU A 104 9.90 6.25 3.41
CA GLU A 104 11.12 7.06 3.47
C GLU A 104 11.28 7.72 4.85
N LYS A 105 10.21 8.35 5.38
CA LYS A 105 10.26 8.99 6.70
C LYS A 105 10.30 8.01 7.85
N GLY A 106 9.64 6.85 7.73
CA GLY A 106 9.64 5.81 8.75
C GLY A 106 10.97 5.06 8.85
N LEU A 107 11.60 4.78 7.70
CA LEU A 107 12.84 3.99 7.62
C LEU A 107 14.09 4.82 7.85
N GLY A 108 14.06 6.12 7.54
CA GLY A 108 15.17 7.02 7.80
C GLY A 108 16.47 6.54 7.16
N ILE A 109 17.45 6.15 7.98
CA ILE A 109 18.76 5.68 7.48
C ILE A 109 18.69 4.36 6.71
N ASP A 110 17.63 3.57 6.91
CA ASP A 110 17.41 2.31 6.21
C ASP A 110 16.77 2.51 4.83
N TRP A 111 16.37 3.75 4.48
CA TRP A 111 15.89 4.10 3.14
C TRP A 111 17.06 4.40 2.20
N ASN A 112 17.06 3.74 1.03
CA ASN A 112 18.01 3.95 -0.06
C ASN A 112 17.36 3.56 -1.40
N ASP A 113 18.03 3.87 -2.51
CA ASP A 113 17.51 3.66 -3.87
C ASP A 113 17.03 2.22 -4.10
N SER A 114 17.74 1.21 -3.60
CA SER A 114 17.33 -0.20 -3.76
C SER A 114 16.06 -0.54 -2.97
N VAL A 115 15.86 0.09 -1.81
CA VAL A 115 14.64 -0.07 -1.02
C VAL A 115 13.47 0.62 -1.69
N GLU A 116 13.68 1.84 -2.20
CA GLU A 116 12.68 2.59 -2.97
C GLU A 116 12.21 1.79 -4.19
N GLU A 117 13.14 1.37 -5.05
CA GLU A 117 12.84 0.55 -6.23
C GLU A 117 12.10 -0.75 -5.88
N ALA A 118 12.43 -1.37 -4.75
CA ALA A 118 11.78 -2.59 -4.30
C ALA A 118 10.32 -2.35 -3.87
N TRP A 119 10.06 -1.25 -3.16
CA TRP A 119 8.70 -0.86 -2.76
C TRP A 119 7.88 -0.36 -3.93
N GLU A 120 8.47 0.37 -4.88
CA GLU A 120 7.82 0.74 -6.13
C GLU A 120 7.38 -0.50 -6.90
N ALA A 121 8.30 -1.44 -7.15
CA ALA A 121 7.99 -2.67 -7.87
C ALA A 121 6.92 -3.51 -7.15
N CYS A 122 6.92 -3.52 -5.81
CA CYS A 122 5.91 -4.19 -5.00
C CYS A 122 4.52 -3.55 -5.16
N TYR A 123 4.46 -2.23 -5.04
CA TYR A 123 3.22 -1.48 -5.18
C TYR A 123 2.64 -1.64 -6.59
N ASP A 124 3.47 -1.45 -7.61
CA ASP A 124 3.05 -1.53 -9.02
C ASP A 124 2.54 -2.93 -9.37
N SER A 125 3.21 -3.99 -8.89
CA SER A 125 2.73 -5.36 -9.11
C SER A 125 1.34 -5.61 -8.50
N LEU A 126 1.08 -5.03 -7.32
CA LEU A 126 -0.22 -5.16 -6.64
C LEU A 126 -1.31 -4.37 -7.35
N THR A 127 -1.03 -3.11 -7.70
CA THR A 127 -2.02 -2.24 -8.35
C THR A 127 -2.31 -2.68 -9.78
N GLU A 128 -1.32 -3.18 -10.53
CA GLU A 128 -1.53 -3.80 -11.83
C GLU A 128 -2.51 -4.97 -11.71
N ALA A 129 -2.34 -5.84 -10.70
CA ALA A 129 -3.25 -6.96 -10.48
C ALA A 129 -4.68 -6.49 -10.16
N MET A 130 -4.83 -5.45 -9.32
CA MET A 130 -6.14 -4.88 -8.98
C MET A 130 -6.83 -4.19 -10.17
N ILE A 131 -6.07 -3.42 -10.97
CA ILE A 131 -6.59 -2.71 -12.14
C ILE A 131 -6.99 -3.72 -13.22
N LYS A 132 -6.17 -4.74 -13.47
CA LYS A 132 -6.44 -5.76 -14.47
C LYS A 132 -7.69 -6.58 -14.15
N ASP A 133 -7.94 -6.86 -12.87
CA ASP A 133 -9.16 -7.56 -12.45
C ASP A 133 -10.41 -6.71 -12.67
N SER A 134 -10.33 -5.40 -12.38
CA SER A 134 -11.43 -4.45 -12.63
C SER A 134 -11.79 -4.31 -14.11
N ILE A 135 -10.83 -4.45 -15.04
CA ILE A 135 -11.07 -4.34 -16.50
C ILE A 135 -11.64 -5.63 -17.11
N ARG A 136 -11.49 -6.78 -16.45
CA ARG A 136 -11.87 -8.09 -17.00
C ARG A 136 -13.36 -8.43 -16.88
N LYS A 137 -14.14 -7.59 -16.21
CA LYS A 137 -15.59 -7.75 -16.03
C LYS A 137 -16.36 -6.95 -17.06
#